data_AF-A0AAD7JBU3-F1
#
_entry.id   AF-A0AAD7JBU3-F1
#
_cell.length_a   1.000
_cell.length_b   1.000
_cell.length_c   1.000
_cell.angle_alpha   90.00
_cell.angle_beta   90.00
_cell.angle_gamma   90.00
#
_symmetry.space_group_name_H-M   'P 1'
#
loop_
_entity.id
_entity.type
_entity.pdbx_description
1 polymer ?
#
loop_
_entity_poly.entity_id
_entity_poly.type
_entity_poly.pdbx_seq_one_letter_code
_entity_poly.pdbx_strand_id
1 'polypeptide(L)'
;MRQQRQSDRSSIICQVLSFIAGNIYNGQNSQRRRSAPVLYGIYATRAAPLFPTKLAMNLTLFFKICALTLLSLLGTTRAHESSYYPYIPNEIPCGEGSHPAFVHNSYTYIAPLHKFTNITGSFFDIVWLGGCPATVTTGTDNVPGATRAGPCLGDTFNETLTMYSAHVDELMYTYHGRPYAPTLPGQPTIHVESYAETLRFESICGGRATYVDFISFLCTEDQTAAYIAWNELHTDTMQSVAASLGAPVLAGDCLEYQNKK
;
A
#
# COMPACT_ATOMS: atom_id res chain seq x y z
N MET A 1 -0.03 38.75 -47.60
CA MET A 1 1.02 38.24 -46.70
C MET A 1 0.40 38.02 -45.32
N ARG A 2 0.03 36.77 -44.98
CA ARG A 2 -0.47 36.35 -43.66
C ARG A 2 0.38 35.16 -43.23
N GLN A 3 1.09 35.28 -42.11
CA GLN A 3 1.83 34.19 -41.47
C GLN A 3 0.99 33.62 -40.33
N GLN A 4 0.94 32.30 -40.26
CA GLN A 4 0.12 31.50 -39.36
C GLN A 4 1.06 30.79 -38.36
N ARG A 5 0.72 30.87 -37.07
CA ARG A 5 1.37 30.18 -35.95
C ARG A 5 0.99 28.70 -35.95
N GLN A 6 1.97 27.82 -35.79
CA GLN A 6 1.82 26.41 -35.38
C GLN A 6 3.17 26.01 -34.75
N SER A 7 3.31 26.00 -33.43
CA SER A 7 2.95 24.92 -32.47
C SER A 7 4.18 24.08 -32.10
N ASP A 8 4.95 24.57 -31.11
CA ASP A 8 5.94 23.80 -30.35
C ASP A 8 5.24 22.81 -29.40
N ARG A 9 5.22 21.53 -29.74
CA ARG A 9 4.86 20.43 -28.81
C ARG A 9 5.78 19.20 -28.90
N SER A 10 6.86 19.26 -29.69
CA SER A 10 7.72 18.10 -29.93
C SER A 10 8.95 18.00 -29.01
N SER A 11 9.12 18.90 -28.04
CA SER A 11 10.37 18.99 -27.26
C SER A 11 10.37 18.26 -25.90
N ILE A 12 9.24 17.72 -25.43
CA ILE A 12 9.15 17.14 -24.07
C ILE A 12 9.35 15.61 -24.06
N ILE A 13 9.16 14.95 -25.20
CA ILE A 13 9.17 13.47 -25.27
C ILE A 13 10.59 12.87 -25.32
N CYS A 14 11.63 13.65 -25.67
CA CYS A 14 12.99 13.11 -25.83
C CYS A 14 13.88 13.14 -24.57
N GLN A 15 13.43 13.68 -23.42
CA GLN A 15 14.29 13.75 -22.22
C GLN A 15 14.05 12.63 -21.19
N VAL A 16 12.98 11.84 -21.32
CA VAL A 16 12.67 10.77 -20.35
C VAL A 16 13.45 9.47 -20.64
N LEU A 17 13.90 9.26 -21.88
CA LEU A 17 14.52 7.99 -22.31
C LEU A 17 16.01 7.83 -21.93
N SER A 18 16.67 8.85 -21.37
CA SER A 18 18.11 8.76 -21.03
C SER A 18 18.40 8.33 -19.59
N PHE A 19 17.39 8.13 -18.74
CA PHE A 19 17.60 7.79 -17.32
C PHE A 19 17.43 6.30 -16.96
N ILE A 20 16.90 5.49 -17.88
CA ILE A 20 16.51 4.09 -17.60
C ILE A 20 17.69 3.10 -17.69
N ALA A 21 18.81 3.47 -18.31
CA ALA A 21 19.94 2.55 -18.50
C ALA A 21 20.89 2.39 -17.28
N GLY A 22 20.62 3.02 -16.14
CA GLY A 22 21.60 3.17 -15.05
C GLY A 22 21.43 2.34 -13.78
N ASN A 23 20.26 1.76 -13.49
CA ASN A 23 19.95 1.30 -12.12
C ASN A 23 19.57 -0.17 -11.93
N ILE A 24 19.80 -1.02 -12.93
CA ILE A 24 19.64 -2.47 -12.78
C ILE A 24 21.00 -3.08 -12.44
N TYR A 25 21.49 -2.93 -11.21
CA TYR A 25 22.48 -3.83 -10.57
C TYR A 25 22.83 -3.32 -9.16
N ASN A 26 22.09 -3.76 -8.14
CA ASN A 26 22.63 -4.20 -6.84
C ASN A 26 21.52 -4.37 -5.81
N GLY A 27 21.35 -5.58 -5.30
CA GLY A 27 20.43 -5.83 -4.19
C GLY A 27 20.31 -7.29 -3.77
N GLN A 28 21.42 -8.05 -3.79
CA GLN A 28 21.48 -9.33 -3.09
C GLN A 28 22.59 -9.32 -2.04
N ASN A 29 22.29 -9.97 -0.91
CA ASN A 29 23.14 -10.33 0.23
C ASN A 29 23.28 -9.31 1.38
N SER A 30 22.57 -9.59 2.48
CA SER A 30 23.27 -9.94 3.73
C SER A 30 22.36 -10.68 4.72
N GLN A 31 22.59 -11.99 4.84
CA GLN A 31 22.22 -12.77 6.02
C GLN A 31 23.38 -12.80 7.03
N ARG A 32 23.01 -12.99 8.30
CA ARG A 32 23.81 -13.39 9.49
C ARG A 32 24.56 -12.29 10.24
N ARG A 33 24.16 -12.11 11.51
CA ARG A 33 24.98 -12.49 12.67
C ARG A 33 24.15 -12.70 13.94
N ARG A 34 24.61 -13.68 14.72
CA ARG A 34 24.02 -14.23 15.94
C ARG A 34 24.45 -13.43 17.20
N SER A 35 23.55 -13.46 18.17
CA SER A 35 23.65 -13.39 19.64
C SER A 35 25.02 -13.43 20.34
N ALA A 36 25.15 -12.60 21.40
CA ALA A 36 25.49 -13.00 22.78
C ALA A 36 25.36 -11.80 23.79
N PRO A 37 25.08 -12.05 25.08
CA PRO A 37 24.80 -11.04 26.12
C PRO A 37 26.04 -10.69 26.98
N VAL A 38 26.00 -9.55 27.69
CA VAL A 38 27.01 -9.18 28.69
C VAL A 38 26.33 -8.89 30.04
N LEU A 39 26.83 -9.59 31.07
CA LEU A 39 26.51 -9.55 32.49
C LEU A 39 27.43 -8.54 33.22
N TYR A 40 26.87 -7.76 34.15
CA TYR A 40 27.51 -7.18 35.35
C TYR A 40 26.35 -6.97 36.36
N GLY A 41 26.40 -7.23 37.68
CA GLY A 41 27.52 -7.51 38.58
C GLY A 41 27.51 -6.59 39.82
N ILE A 42 26.54 -6.76 40.73
CA ILE A 42 26.57 -6.64 42.22
C ILE A 42 27.19 -5.38 42.90
N TYR A 43 26.47 -4.70 43.83
CA TYR A 43 26.75 -4.63 45.29
C TYR A 43 25.73 -3.79 46.08
N ALA A 44 25.56 -4.18 47.35
CA ALA A 44 24.48 -3.88 48.28
C ALA A 44 24.65 -2.60 49.11
N THR A 45 23.59 -2.17 49.81
CA THR A 45 23.68 -1.75 51.23
C THR A 45 22.30 -1.72 51.91
N ARG A 46 22.29 -2.17 53.17
CA ARG A 46 21.15 -2.22 54.10
C ARG A 46 20.78 -0.82 54.62
N ALA A 47 19.49 -0.57 54.81
CA ALA A 47 19.01 0.28 55.90
C ALA A 47 17.65 -0.23 56.37
N ALA A 48 17.56 -0.59 57.66
CA ALA A 48 16.32 -0.86 58.36
C ALA A 48 15.94 0.39 59.17
N PRO A 49 14.64 0.71 59.29
CA PRO A 49 14.15 1.38 60.47
C PRO A 49 13.11 0.55 61.22
N LEU A 50 13.29 0.54 62.53
CA LEU A 50 12.36 0.10 63.56
C LEU A 50 11.05 0.89 63.44
N PHE A 51 9.91 0.19 63.34
CA PHE A 51 8.59 0.76 63.58
C PHE A 51 7.98 0.14 64.84
N PRO A 52 7.30 0.94 65.69
CA PRO A 52 6.68 0.45 66.90
C PRO A 52 5.43 -0.36 66.58
N THR A 53 5.31 -1.46 67.32
CA THR A 53 4.15 -2.33 67.39
C THR A 53 2.96 -1.60 68.02
N LYS A 54 1.94 -1.29 67.21
CA LYS A 54 0.50 -1.30 67.56
C LYS A 54 -0.31 -0.70 66.40
N LEU A 55 -0.69 -1.54 65.45
CA LEU A 55 -1.98 -1.48 64.74
C LEU A 55 -2.09 -2.72 63.83
N ALA A 56 -2.23 -3.89 64.45
CA ALA A 56 -2.59 -5.11 63.72
C ALA A 56 -4.10 -5.09 63.46
N MET A 57 -4.55 -4.26 62.50
CA MET A 57 -5.87 -4.38 61.90
C MET A 57 -5.77 -4.07 60.40
N ASN A 58 -5.98 -5.13 59.60
CA ASN A 58 -6.41 -5.09 58.19
C ASN A 58 -5.46 -4.54 57.11
N LEU A 59 -4.15 -4.81 57.19
CA LEU A 59 -3.25 -4.58 56.04
C LEU A 59 -3.42 -5.62 54.91
N THR A 60 -3.96 -6.81 55.20
CA THR A 60 -4.22 -7.85 54.20
C THR A 60 -5.45 -7.56 53.32
N LEU A 61 -6.37 -6.71 53.79
CA LEU A 61 -7.55 -6.31 53.01
C LEU A 61 -7.21 -5.19 52.02
N PHE A 62 -6.35 -4.23 52.41
CA PHE A 62 -5.91 -3.15 51.54
C PHE A 62 -5.01 -3.61 50.38
N PHE A 63 -4.11 -4.57 50.61
CA PHE A 63 -3.29 -5.13 49.52
C PHE A 63 -4.11 -5.97 48.52
N LYS A 64 -5.19 -6.64 48.97
CA LYS A 64 -6.09 -7.36 48.05
C LYS A 64 -6.92 -6.40 47.19
N ILE A 65 -7.36 -5.27 47.73
CA ILE A 65 -8.16 -4.29 46.97
C ILE A 65 -7.28 -3.55 45.95
N CYS A 66 -6.04 -3.15 46.31
CA CYS A 66 -5.13 -2.52 45.35
C CYS A 66 -4.65 -3.48 44.24
N ALA A 67 -4.43 -4.77 44.55
CA ALA A 67 -4.06 -5.77 43.54
C ALA A 67 -5.21 -6.09 42.57
N LEU A 68 -6.48 -6.04 43.00
CA LEU A 68 -7.64 -6.18 42.11
C LEU A 68 -7.87 -4.94 41.23
N THR A 69 -7.60 -3.73 41.72
CA THR A 69 -7.73 -2.51 40.88
C THR A 69 -6.57 -2.31 39.90
N LEU A 70 -5.36 -2.80 40.21
CA LEU A 70 -4.24 -2.77 39.25
C LEU A 70 -4.41 -3.81 38.13
N LEU A 71 -5.05 -4.95 38.41
CA LEU A 71 -5.36 -5.96 37.38
C LEU A 71 -6.45 -5.52 36.40
N SER A 72 -7.34 -4.59 36.77
CA SER A 72 -8.32 -3.99 35.86
C SER A 72 -7.76 -2.85 34.98
N LEU A 73 -6.53 -2.39 35.27
CA LEU A 73 -5.81 -1.36 34.49
C LEU A 73 -4.71 -1.92 33.58
N LEU A 74 -4.50 -3.23 33.59
CA LEU A 74 -4.07 -3.94 32.39
C LEU A 74 -5.27 -4.00 31.43
N GLY A 75 -5.65 -2.80 30.99
CA GLY A 75 -6.58 -2.59 29.91
C GLY A 75 -6.14 -3.52 28.80
N THR A 76 -7.11 -4.30 28.36
CA THR A 76 -7.06 -5.07 27.13
C THR A 76 -6.26 -4.29 26.09
N THR A 77 -4.98 -4.62 25.93
CA THR A 77 -4.42 -4.56 24.59
C THR A 77 -5.23 -5.63 23.88
N ARG A 78 -6.38 -5.23 23.32
CA ARG A 78 -6.82 -5.81 22.08
C ARG A 78 -5.57 -5.70 21.23
N ALA A 79 -4.82 -6.80 21.14
CA ALA A 79 -4.19 -7.11 19.88
C ALA A 79 -5.32 -6.84 18.89
N HIS A 80 -5.19 -5.74 18.16
CA HIS A 80 -5.98 -5.52 16.97
C HIS A 80 -5.53 -6.68 16.10
N GLU A 81 -6.18 -7.82 16.32
CA GLU A 81 -6.05 -9.01 15.51
C GLU A 81 -6.61 -8.53 14.19
N SER A 82 -5.71 -7.98 13.40
CA SER A 82 -5.93 -7.51 12.05
C SER A 82 -6.19 -8.76 11.25
N SER A 83 -7.38 -9.32 11.42
CA SER A 83 -8.04 -10.17 10.44
C SER A 83 -8.45 -9.24 9.29
N TYR A 84 -7.44 -8.64 8.67
CA TYR A 84 -7.52 -7.72 7.56
C TYR A 84 -6.70 -8.30 6.43
N TYR A 85 -7.00 -9.57 6.10
CA TYR A 85 -6.78 -9.98 4.73
C TYR A 85 -7.85 -9.24 3.92
N PRO A 86 -7.45 -8.48 2.87
CA PRO A 86 -8.43 -7.92 1.96
C PRO A 86 -9.29 -9.09 1.49
N TYR A 87 -10.58 -9.04 1.81
CA TYR A 87 -11.55 -9.97 1.28
C TYR A 87 -11.62 -9.68 -0.22
N ILE A 88 -10.74 -10.32 -0.99
CA ILE A 88 -10.88 -10.43 -2.42
C ILE A 88 -11.95 -11.50 -2.57
N PRO A 89 -13.19 -11.12 -2.93
CA PRO A 89 -14.30 -12.06 -2.92
C PRO A 89 -13.90 -13.20 -3.86
N ASN A 90 -13.68 -14.38 -3.28
CA ASN A 90 -13.52 -15.69 -3.92
C ASN A 90 -12.96 -15.63 -5.35
N GLU A 91 -11.66 -15.94 -5.52
CA GLU A 91 -10.96 -16.22 -6.79
C GLU A 91 -11.91 -16.17 -8.00
N ILE A 92 -11.85 -15.09 -8.80
CA ILE A 92 -12.73 -14.96 -9.96
C ILE A 92 -12.58 -16.25 -10.78
N PRO A 93 -13.64 -17.05 -10.96
CA PRO A 93 -13.51 -18.31 -11.66
C PRO A 93 -13.12 -18.01 -13.11
N CYS A 94 -11.99 -18.55 -13.53
CA CYS A 94 -11.53 -18.41 -14.90
C CYS A 94 -12.40 -19.26 -15.83
N GLY A 95 -12.70 -18.71 -17.01
CA GLY A 95 -13.40 -19.44 -18.06
C GLY A 95 -12.52 -20.53 -18.69
N GLU A 96 -13.11 -21.24 -19.65
CA GLU A 96 -12.41 -22.29 -20.37
C GLU A 96 -11.23 -21.70 -21.18
N GLY A 97 -10.03 -22.27 -20.99
CA GLY A 97 -8.80 -21.80 -21.65
C GLY A 97 -8.00 -20.77 -20.85
N SER A 98 -8.61 -20.13 -19.84
CA SER A 98 -7.92 -19.20 -18.95
C SER A 98 -7.41 -19.88 -17.67
N HIS A 99 -6.36 -19.32 -17.09
CA HIS A 99 -5.78 -19.76 -15.84
C HIS A 99 -5.61 -18.58 -14.86
N PRO A 100 -5.70 -18.83 -13.54
CA PRO A 100 -5.51 -17.79 -12.54
C PRO A 100 -4.06 -17.33 -12.51
N ALA A 101 -3.83 -16.03 -12.50
CA ALA A 101 -2.54 -15.41 -12.25
C ALA A 101 -2.65 -14.44 -11.07
N PHE A 102 -1.55 -14.26 -10.35
CA PHE A 102 -1.48 -13.41 -9.17
C PHE A 102 -0.30 -12.47 -9.31
N VAL A 103 -0.53 -11.17 -9.06
CA VAL A 103 0.49 -10.13 -9.09
C VAL A 103 0.37 -9.31 -7.82
N HIS A 104 1.50 -9.15 -7.13
CA HIS A 104 1.59 -8.36 -5.91
C HIS A 104 2.71 -7.33 -6.04
N ASN A 105 2.35 -6.05 -5.91
CA ASN A 105 3.28 -4.94 -5.98
C ASN A 105 3.16 -4.09 -4.73
N SER A 106 4.28 -3.89 -4.04
CA SER A 106 4.33 -3.07 -2.84
C SER A 106 5.42 -2.02 -2.92
N TYR A 107 5.11 -0.81 -2.47
CA TYR A 107 5.99 0.35 -2.54
C TYR A 107 5.95 1.12 -1.22
N THR A 108 7.04 1.82 -0.91
CA THR A 108 7.13 2.69 0.26
C THR A 108 7.73 4.03 -0.13
N TYR A 109 7.05 5.12 0.18
CA TYR A 109 7.45 6.47 -0.22
C TYR A 109 7.46 7.45 0.95
N ILE A 110 8.40 8.39 0.90
CA ILE A 110 8.59 9.45 1.91
C ILE A 110 7.66 10.62 1.56
N ALA A 111 6.37 10.42 1.81
CA ALA A 111 5.36 11.46 1.81
C ALA A 111 4.15 11.02 2.66
N PRO A 112 3.43 11.96 3.29
CA PRO A 112 2.24 11.65 4.07
C PRO A 112 1.10 11.14 3.18
N LEU A 113 0.26 10.25 3.74
CA LEU A 113 -0.83 9.56 3.03
C LEU A 113 -1.73 10.50 2.22
N HIS A 114 -2.13 11.64 2.80
CA HIS A 114 -3.04 12.59 2.14
C HIS A 114 -2.52 13.10 0.79
N LYS A 115 -1.19 13.12 0.57
CA LYS A 115 -0.64 13.50 -0.74
C LYS A 115 -0.95 12.46 -1.82
N PHE A 116 -0.88 11.18 -1.48
CA PHE A 116 -1.26 10.11 -2.39
C PHE A 116 -2.77 10.05 -2.58
N THR A 117 -3.56 10.09 -1.49
CA THR A 117 -5.02 9.96 -1.58
C THR A 117 -5.69 11.17 -2.24
N ASN A 118 -5.05 12.34 -2.28
CA ASN A 118 -5.53 13.47 -3.10
C ASN A 118 -5.47 13.18 -4.61
N ILE A 119 -4.60 12.27 -5.05
CA ILE A 119 -4.47 11.85 -6.45
C ILE A 119 -5.29 10.58 -6.70
N THR A 120 -5.22 9.62 -5.78
CA THR A 120 -5.74 8.25 -6.00
C THR A 120 -7.07 7.98 -5.31
N GLY A 121 -7.62 8.97 -4.58
CA GLY A 121 -8.78 8.81 -3.71
C GLY A 121 -10.13 8.75 -4.41
N SER A 122 -10.21 9.03 -5.71
CA SER A 122 -11.43 8.89 -6.49
C SER A 122 -11.35 7.60 -7.30
N PHE A 123 -12.37 6.75 -7.17
CA PHE A 123 -12.54 5.61 -8.06
C PHE A 123 -12.83 6.10 -9.49
N PHE A 124 -13.58 7.17 -9.68
CA PHE A 124 -13.82 7.70 -11.03
C PHE A 124 -12.59 8.37 -11.67
N ASP A 125 -11.68 8.96 -10.89
CA ASP A 125 -10.43 9.52 -11.42
C ASP A 125 -9.28 8.50 -11.40
N ILE A 126 -9.14 7.81 -12.53
CA ILE A 126 -8.13 6.76 -12.75
C ILE A 126 -6.99 7.23 -13.67
N VAL A 127 -6.91 8.52 -14.02
CA VAL A 127 -5.87 9.02 -14.94
C VAL A 127 -4.46 8.76 -14.42
N TRP A 128 -4.29 8.72 -13.09
CA TRP A 128 -3.02 8.42 -12.45
C TRP A 128 -2.50 7.00 -12.73
N LEU A 129 -3.37 6.03 -13.05
CA LEU A 129 -3.02 4.65 -13.41
C LEU A 129 -2.76 4.55 -14.93
N GLY A 130 -1.52 4.80 -15.34
CA GLY A 130 -1.10 4.66 -16.74
C GLY A 130 -1.66 5.69 -17.73
N GLY A 131 -2.29 6.77 -17.25
CA GLY A 131 -2.86 7.80 -18.14
C GLY A 131 -4.21 7.41 -18.75
N CYS A 132 -4.92 6.45 -18.15
CA CYS A 132 -6.17 5.91 -18.66
C CYS A 132 -7.37 6.69 -18.08
N PRO A 133 -8.05 7.58 -18.82
CA PRO A 133 -9.17 8.32 -18.26
C PRO A 133 -10.44 7.45 -18.23
N ALA A 134 -11.21 7.53 -17.14
CA ALA A 134 -12.60 7.07 -17.17
C ALA A 134 -13.43 8.06 -17.99
N THR A 135 -14.03 7.58 -19.08
CA THR A 135 -14.90 8.39 -19.96
C THR A 135 -16.38 8.11 -19.72
N VAL A 136 -16.69 7.00 -19.07
CA VAL A 136 -18.05 6.61 -18.67
C VAL A 136 -18.02 6.19 -17.20
N THR A 137 -18.92 6.77 -16.40
CA THR A 137 -19.11 6.41 -15.00
C THR A 137 -20.59 6.22 -14.70
N THR A 138 -20.92 5.31 -13.77
CA THR A 138 -22.29 5.07 -13.31
C THR A 138 -22.30 4.90 -11.79
N GLY A 139 -23.34 5.44 -11.14
CA GLY A 139 -23.47 5.42 -9.68
C GLY A 139 -22.80 6.62 -9.01
N THR A 140 -22.53 6.48 -7.71
CA THR A 140 -21.87 7.50 -6.89
C THR A 140 -20.41 7.11 -6.72
N ASP A 141 -19.49 8.05 -6.96
CA ASP A 141 -18.06 7.80 -6.77
C ASP A 141 -17.76 7.28 -5.37
N ASN A 142 -16.79 6.37 -5.26
CA ASN A 142 -16.36 5.75 -4.00
C ASN A 142 -17.46 4.99 -3.23
N VAL A 143 -18.56 4.61 -3.89
CA VAL A 143 -19.61 3.76 -3.32
C VAL A 143 -19.60 2.39 -4.01
N PRO A 144 -19.53 1.27 -3.27
CA PRO A 144 -19.63 -0.06 -3.86
C PRO A 144 -20.84 -0.20 -4.81
N GLY A 145 -20.60 -0.79 -5.98
CA GLY A 145 -21.54 -0.86 -7.10
C GLY A 145 -21.36 0.25 -8.14
N ALA A 146 -20.56 1.28 -7.86
CA ALA A 146 -20.15 2.26 -8.85
C ALA A 146 -19.32 1.59 -9.96
N THR A 147 -19.49 2.07 -11.20
CA THR A 147 -18.74 1.54 -12.35
C THR A 147 -18.01 2.65 -13.08
N ARG A 148 -16.88 2.28 -13.69
CA ARG A 148 -16.08 3.14 -14.56
C ARG A 148 -15.63 2.36 -15.80
N ALA A 149 -15.54 3.05 -16.93
CA ALA A 149 -15.00 2.50 -18.15
C ALA A 149 -14.31 3.59 -18.96
N GLY A 150 -13.33 3.21 -19.77
CA GLY A 150 -12.61 4.14 -20.61
C GLY A 150 -11.53 3.47 -21.47
N PRO A 151 -10.98 4.20 -22.45
CA PRO A 151 -9.89 3.69 -23.27
C PRO A 151 -8.60 3.60 -22.45
N CYS A 152 -7.90 2.48 -22.57
CA CYS A 152 -6.61 2.24 -21.94
C CYS A 152 -5.82 1.22 -22.78
N LEU A 153 -4.55 1.50 -23.05
CA LEU A 153 -3.62 0.57 -23.70
C LEU A 153 -4.17 -0.18 -24.93
N GLY A 154 -4.94 0.52 -25.78
CA GLY A 154 -5.48 -0.05 -27.02
C GLY A 154 -6.84 -0.75 -26.92
N ASP A 155 -7.40 -0.87 -25.72
CA ASP A 155 -8.73 -1.46 -25.47
C ASP A 155 -9.54 -0.61 -24.48
N THR A 156 -10.72 -1.05 -24.07
CA THR A 156 -11.59 -0.38 -23.10
C THR A 156 -11.64 -1.19 -21.81
N PHE A 157 -11.14 -0.62 -20.71
CA PHE A 157 -11.38 -1.20 -19.39
C PHE A 157 -12.83 -0.94 -18.97
N ASN A 158 -13.39 -1.86 -18.17
CA ASN A 158 -14.71 -1.72 -17.59
C ASN A 158 -14.71 -2.38 -16.21
N GLU A 159 -14.83 -1.55 -15.18
CA GLU A 159 -14.58 -1.93 -13.80
C GLU A 159 -15.78 -1.58 -12.91
N THR A 160 -16.01 -2.41 -11.91
CA THR A 160 -17.03 -2.23 -10.88
C THR A 160 -16.38 -2.22 -9.51
N LEU A 161 -16.59 -1.16 -8.75
CA LEU A 161 -16.12 -1.01 -7.38
C LEU A 161 -16.88 -1.99 -6.46
N THR A 162 -16.16 -2.85 -5.78
CA THR A 162 -16.74 -3.86 -4.87
C THR A 162 -16.54 -3.48 -3.40
N MET A 163 -15.48 -2.74 -3.09
CA MET A 163 -15.18 -2.26 -1.75
C MET A 163 -14.52 -0.89 -1.81
N TYR A 164 -14.88 -0.01 -0.88
CA TYR A 164 -14.20 1.26 -0.67
C TYR A 164 -14.17 1.56 0.83
N SER A 165 -12.99 1.90 1.34
CA SER A 165 -12.74 2.26 2.73
C SER A 165 -11.77 3.43 2.77
N ALA A 166 -12.13 4.50 3.45
CA ALA A 166 -11.27 5.66 3.64
C ALA A 166 -11.26 6.06 5.12
N HIS A 167 -10.07 6.05 5.70
CA HIS A 167 -9.76 6.41 7.07
C HIS A 167 -8.59 7.39 7.10
N VAL A 168 -8.33 7.98 8.26
CA VAL A 168 -7.23 8.95 8.44
C VAL A 168 -5.86 8.34 8.15
N ASP A 169 -5.71 7.03 8.39
CA ASP A 169 -4.46 6.30 8.23
C ASP A 169 -4.48 5.29 7.06
N GLU A 170 -5.59 5.18 6.33
CA GLU A 170 -5.70 4.22 5.24
C GLU A 170 -6.69 4.67 4.15
N LEU A 171 -6.36 4.42 2.89
CA LEU A 171 -7.31 4.35 1.79
C LEU A 171 -7.21 2.96 1.18
N MET A 172 -8.35 2.28 1.01
CA MET A 172 -8.41 0.99 0.34
C MET A 172 -9.63 0.93 -0.56
N TYR A 173 -9.46 0.40 -1.76
CA TYR A 173 -10.59 -0.02 -2.58
C TYR A 173 -10.26 -1.24 -3.43
N THR A 174 -11.30 -2.02 -3.68
CA THR A 174 -11.26 -3.23 -4.51
C THR A 174 -12.26 -3.10 -5.63
N TYR A 175 -11.88 -3.52 -6.83
CA TYR A 175 -12.77 -3.55 -7.98
C TYR A 175 -12.56 -4.81 -8.82
N HIS A 176 -13.57 -5.16 -9.60
CA HIS A 176 -13.50 -6.21 -10.60
C HIS A 176 -13.57 -5.60 -12.00
N GLY A 177 -12.72 -6.09 -12.90
CA GLY A 177 -12.71 -5.76 -14.32
C GLY A 177 -13.29 -6.87 -15.19
N ARG A 178 -13.96 -6.45 -16.27
CA ARG A 178 -14.45 -7.32 -17.36
C ARG A 178 -13.30 -7.72 -18.31
N PRO A 179 -13.57 -8.60 -19.29
CA PRO A 179 -12.56 -8.94 -20.30
C PRO A 179 -11.91 -7.70 -20.89
N TYR A 180 -10.58 -7.71 -20.93
CA TYR A 180 -9.74 -6.59 -21.29
C TYR A 180 -8.48 -7.13 -21.97
N ALA A 181 -8.10 -6.54 -23.10
CA ALA A 181 -6.97 -6.96 -23.91
C ALA A 181 -5.91 -5.84 -24.06
N PRO A 182 -5.19 -5.48 -22.98
CA PRO A 182 -4.21 -4.41 -23.04
C PRO A 182 -3.03 -4.77 -23.94
N THR A 183 -2.51 -3.76 -24.65
CA THR A 183 -1.27 -3.81 -25.41
C THR A 183 -0.29 -2.79 -24.83
N LEU A 184 0.68 -3.26 -24.04
CA LEU A 184 1.78 -2.40 -23.58
C LEU A 184 2.75 -2.09 -24.73
N PRO A 185 3.41 -0.91 -24.73
CA PRO A 185 4.40 -0.57 -25.75
C PRO A 185 5.52 -1.61 -25.83
N GLY A 186 5.69 -2.22 -27.02
CA GLY A 186 6.74 -3.21 -27.26
C GLY A 186 6.43 -4.64 -26.77
N GLN A 187 5.23 -4.87 -26.21
CA GLN A 187 4.77 -6.18 -25.76
C GLN A 187 3.63 -6.69 -26.65
N PRO A 188 3.40 -8.02 -26.72
CA PRO A 188 2.20 -8.57 -27.34
C PRO A 188 0.95 -8.13 -26.57
N THR A 189 -0.21 -8.12 -27.25
CA THR A 189 -1.50 -8.00 -26.59
C THR A 189 -1.72 -9.16 -25.63
N ILE A 190 -2.15 -8.86 -24.41
CA ILE A 190 -2.44 -9.88 -23.39
C ILE A 190 -3.94 -9.96 -23.24
N HIS A 191 -4.49 -11.17 -23.29
CA HIS A 191 -5.91 -11.39 -23.09
C HIS A 191 -6.19 -11.70 -21.62
N VAL A 192 -6.83 -10.76 -20.92
CA VAL A 192 -7.33 -10.94 -19.57
C VAL A 192 -8.84 -11.10 -19.64
N GLU A 193 -9.34 -12.30 -19.36
CA GLU A 193 -10.78 -12.59 -19.37
C GLU A 193 -11.51 -11.87 -18.23
N SER A 194 -10.87 -11.74 -17.08
CA SER A 194 -11.41 -11.01 -15.94
C SER A 194 -10.30 -10.74 -14.94
N TYR A 195 -10.46 -9.71 -14.11
CA TYR A 195 -9.52 -9.44 -13.03
C TYR A 195 -10.20 -8.83 -11.82
N ALA A 196 -9.59 -9.01 -10.66
CA ALA A 196 -9.90 -8.28 -9.43
C ALA A 196 -8.63 -7.63 -8.94
N GLU A 197 -8.72 -6.38 -8.51
CA GLU A 197 -7.58 -5.66 -7.96
C GLU A 197 -7.98 -4.98 -6.67
N THR A 198 -7.10 -5.06 -5.67
CA THR A 198 -7.19 -4.29 -4.44
C THR A 198 -6.02 -3.35 -4.36
N LEU A 199 -6.32 -2.09 -4.12
CA LEU A 199 -5.34 -1.04 -3.90
C LEU A 199 -5.45 -0.59 -2.46
N ARG A 200 -4.32 -0.44 -1.80
CA ARG A 200 -4.23 0.04 -0.44
C ARG A 200 -3.11 1.05 -0.30
N PHE A 201 -3.41 2.16 0.34
CA PHE A 201 -2.48 3.20 0.73
C PHE A 201 -2.57 3.35 2.24
N GLU A 202 -1.46 3.17 2.95
CA GLU A 202 -1.41 3.17 4.40
C GLU A 202 -0.40 4.18 4.92
N SER A 203 -0.79 4.92 5.95
CA SER A 203 0.04 5.86 6.69
C SER A 203 1.06 5.09 7.55
N ILE A 204 2.36 5.26 7.27
CA ILE A 204 3.44 4.61 8.02
C ILE A 204 4.42 5.64 8.62
N CYS A 205 5.32 5.16 9.48
CA CYS A 205 6.34 6.00 10.15
C CYS A 205 5.79 7.22 10.91
N GLY A 206 4.59 7.08 11.50
CA GLY A 206 3.88 8.14 12.22
C GLY A 206 3.31 9.21 11.30
N GLY A 207 2.78 8.83 10.13
CA GLY A 207 2.13 9.76 9.19
C GLY A 207 3.08 10.50 8.24
N ARG A 208 4.34 10.07 8.14
CA ARG A 208 5.37 10.76 7.35
C ARG A 208 5.76 10.04 6.08
N ALA A 209 5.39 8.77 5.98
CA ALA A 209 5.60 7.96 4.81
C ALA A 209 4.28 7.23 4.48
N THR A 210 4.19 6.74 3.26
CA THR A 210 3.05 5.98 2.75
C THR A 210 3.53 4.63 2.25
N TYR A 211 2.89 3.57 2.71
CA TYR A 211 2.97 2.25 2.13
C TYR A 211 1.87 2.11 1.08
N VAL A 212 2.20 1.59 -0.10
CA VAL A 212 1.26 1.37 -1.19
C VAL A 212 1.32 -0.08 -1.61
N ASP A 213 0.17 -0.68 -1.84
CA ASP A 213 0.02 -2.10 -2.10
C ASP A 213 -1.04 -2.33 -3.18
N PHE A 214 -0.67 -3.08 -4.22
CA PHE A 214 -1.55 -3.54 -5.29
C PHE A 214 -1.56 -5.06 -5.27
N ILE A 215 -2.74 -5.63 -5.13
CA ILE A 215 -2.95 -7.07 -5.17
C ILE A 215 -3.92 -7.37 -6.30
N SER A 216 -3.43 -8.07 -7.33
CA SER A 216 -4.16 -8.35 -8.56
C SER A 216 -4.35 -9.85 -8.74
N PHE A 217 -5.57 -10.26 -9.03
CA PHE A 217 -5.94 -11.60 -9.46
C PHE A 217 -6.47 -11.52 -10.88
N LEU A 218 -5.88 -12.26 -11.80
CA LEU A 218 -6.18 -12.21 -13.23
C LEU A 218 -6.61 -13.60 -13.70
N CYS A 219 -7.51 -13.67 -14.68
CA CYS A 219 -7.75 -14.85 -15.49
C CYS A 219 -7.22 -14.60 -16.90
N THR A 220 -6.25 -15.38 -17.33
CA THR A 220 -5.49 -15.16 -18.58
C THR A 220 -5.07 -16.47 -19.21
N GLU A 221 -4.96 -16.49 -20.54
CA GLU A 221 -4.40 -17.62 -21.29
C GLU A 221 -2.87 -17.70 -21.13
N ASP A 222 -2.21 -16.57 -20.84
CA ASP A 222 -0.77 -16.48 -20.61
C ASP A 222 -0.48 -15.76 -19.28
N GLN A 223 -0.24 -16.56 -18.24
CA GLN A 223 0.06 -16.07 -16.89
C GLN A 223 1.37 -15.30 -16.82
N THR A 224 2.37 -15.69 -17.62
CA THR A 224 3.71 -15.08 -17.58
C THR A 224 3.68 -13.71 -18.20
N ALA A 225 3.07 -13.59 -19.39
CA ALA A 225 2.90 -12.30 -20.06
C ALA A 225 2.05 -11.35 -19.20
N ALA A 226 0.95 -11.83 -18.64
CA ALA A 226 0.09 -11.04 -17.76
C ALA A 226 0.84 -10.54 -16.51
N TYR A 227 1.61 -11.40 -15.85
CA TYR A 227 2.43 -11.00 -14.69
C TYR A 227 3.40 -9.87 -15.03
N ILE A 228 4.15 -10.01 -16.14
CA ILE A 228 5.13 -9.01 -16.57
C ILE A 228 4.43 -7.68 -16.82
N ALA A 229 3.34 -7.70 -17.59
CA ALA A 229 2.63 -6.48 -17.96
C ALA A 229 1.99 -5.75 -16.78
N TRP A 230 1.30 -6.47 -15.89
CA TRP A 230 0.70 -5.86 -14.70
C TRP A 230 1.78 -5.28 -13.78
N ASN A 231 2.85 -6.04 -13.55
CA ASN A 231 3.96 -5.58 -12.73
C ASN A 231 4.63 -4.32 -13.29
N GLU A 232 4.86 -4.25 -14.60
CA GLU A 232 5.40 -3.07 -15.29
C GLU A 232 4.43 -1.88 -15.18
N LEU A 233 3.15 -2.07 -15.47
CA LEU A 233 2.12 -1.03 -15.41
C LEU A 233 2.02 -0.39 -14.02
N HIS A 234 1.95 -1.20 -12.95
CA HIS A 234 1.86 -0.70 -11.58
C HIS A 234 3.16 -0.03 -11.15
N THR A 235 4.31 -0.55 -11.56
CA THR A 235 5.61 0.04 -11.27
C THR A 235 5.76 1.41 -11.91
N ASP A 236 5.47 1.53 -13.19
CA ASP A 236 5.54 2.79 -13.93
C ASP A 236 4.55 3.82 -13.37
N THR A 237 3.33 3.37 -13.06
CA THR A 237 2.30 4.19 -12.42
C THR A 237 2.80 4.77 -11.10
N MET A 238 3.28 3.93 -10.18
CA MET A 238 3.66 4.39 -8.86
C MET A 238 4.93 5.23 -8.88
N GLN A 239 5.86 4.95 -9.78
CA GLN A 239 7.01 5.82 -10.04
C GLN A 239 6.57 7.20 -10.53
N SER A 240 5.60 7.28 -11.45
CA SER A 240 5.05 8.54 -11.96
C SER A 240 4.34 9.34 -10.86
N VAL A 241 3.47 8.69 -10.07
CA VAL A 241 2.77 9.32 -8.93
C VAL A 241 3.79 9.84 -7.92
N ALA A 242 4.75 9.01 -7.51
CA ALA A 242 5.78 9.40 -6.55
C ALA A 242 6.65 10.56 -7.06
N ALA A 243 7.03 10.55 -8.34
CA ALA A 243 7.77 11.63 -8.98
C ALA A 243 6.97 12.94 -8.97
N SER A 244 5.67 12.90 -9.28
CA SER A 244 4.79 14.08 -9.26
C SER A 244 4.66 14.70 -7.87
N LEU A 245 4.77 13.87 -6.82
CA LEU A 245 4.69 14.28 -5.42
C LEU A 245 6.04 14.71 -4.82
N GLY A 246 7.14 14.50 -5.55
CA GLY A 246 8.49 14.61 -5.02
C GLY A 246 8.74 13.67 -3.84
N ALA A 247 8.16 12.46 -3.89
CA ALA A 247 8.18 11.49 -2.80
C ALA A 247 9.24 10.40 -3.07
N PRO A 248 10.45 10.48 -2.47
CA PRO A 248 11.48 9.48 -2.70
C PRO A 248 11.10 8.12 -2.08
N VAL A 249 11.67 7.04 -2.63
CA VAL A 249 11.49 5.68 -2.10
C VAL A 249 12.08 5.59 -0.69
N LEU A 250 11.35 4.96 0.23
CA LEU A 250 11.81 4.67 1.58
C LEU A 250 12.60 3.37 1.59
N ALA A 251 13.88 3.43 2.01
CA ALA A 251 14.81 2.30 2.01
C ALA A 251 14.52 1.18 3.04
N GLY A 252 13.46 1.31 3.84
CA GLY A 252 12.95 0.22 4.69
C GLY A 252 12.99 0.44 6.19
N ASP A 253 13.40 1.62 6.69
CA ASP A 253 13.26 1.96 8.11
C ASP A 253 12.66 3.36 8.34
N CYS A 254 12.06 3.54 9.51
CA CYS A 254 11.48 4.82 9.93
C CYS A 254 12.44 5.67 10.79
N LEU A 255 13.71 5.28 10.92
CA LEU A 255 14.64 5.80 11.94
C LEU A 255 15.10 7.23 11.63
N GLU A 256 15.37 7.56 10.36
CA GLU A 256 15.75 8.91 9.95
C GLU A 256 14.70 9.98 10.31
N TYR A 257 13.46 9.55 10.53
CA TYR A 257 12.35 10.44 10.83
C TYR A 257 12.17 10.65 12.33
N GLN A 258 12.60 9.74 13.20
CA GLN A 258 12.41 9.92 14.66
C GLN A 258 13.15 11.14 15.24
N ASN A 259 14.19 11.63 14.55
CA ASN A 259 15.07 12.68 15.06
C ASN A 259 14.82 14.08 14.48
N LYS A 260 13.88 14.26 13.55
CA LYS A 260 13.44 15.56 13.05
C LYS A 260 12.14 15.96 13.76
N LYS A 261 12.28 16.57 14.94
CA LYS A 261 11.21 17.30 15.64
C LYS A 261 11.34 18.78 15.35
#